data_AF-A0A7Y5CB97-F1
#
_entry.id   AF-A0A7Y5CB97-F1
#
_cell.length_a   1.000
_cell.length_b   1.000
_cell.length_c   1.000
_cell.angle_alpha   90.00
_cell.angle_beta   90.00
_cell.angle_gamma   90.00
#
_symmetry.space_group_name_H-M   'P 1'
#
loop_
_entity.id
_entity.type
_entity.pdbx_description
1 polymer ?
#
loop_
_entity_poly.entity_id
_entity_poly.type
_entity_poly.pdbx_seq_one_letter_code
_entity_poly.pdbx_strand_id
1 'polypeptide(L)'
;MAAKSLYEPLDESEQRELDRALESDAALASELVAFRAFVKGVPAAPVDRIPNLLPLLHERLDAPARRGAYRLAFVGAAAVLVVAIAVAAWYSDNQPSDSGVGLVARSGAPNTLVSQALAEANTLLAKHDTRTAYEVLRQALNRQPRDTHAGEAQWLLTECAFNLNRYAEAYEACSTLFADYYPSLENHADRRARAIELRELLVEAKKVDFASLQAFDVAKRDRVNTFAALENVATEYAKYLGTEQYALGDLVAKEMASTIAKEIGVDAATPAGVIAAYRAARERCTSPFAVAFLDIKIGDAYAQSMNDPAAAKEHYERAAENPVLASLATKALERIK
;
A
#
# COMPACT_ATOMS: atom_id res chain seq x y z
N MET A 1 -14.96 9.08 -30.51
CA MET A 1 -14.51 8.65 -31.85
C MET A 1 -13.22 7.85 -31.79
N ALA A 2 -12.16 8.34 -31.13
CA ALA A 2 -10.89 7.62 -30.92
C ALA A 2 -11.06 6.17 -30.41
N ALA A 3 -11.83 5.97 -29.33
CA ALA A 3 -12.08 4.63 -28.77
C ALA A 3 -12.88 3.71 -29.72
N LYS A 4 -13.82 4.26 -30.51
CA LYS A 4 -14.62 3.50 -31.48
C LYS A 4 -13.76 2.95 -32.62
N SER A 5 -12.78 3.74 -33.09
CA SER A 5 -11.83 3.36 -34.15
C SER A 5 -10.92 2.16 -33.83
N LEU A 6 -10.87 1.74 -32.55
CA LEU A 6 -10.03 0.64 -32.09
C LEU A 6 -10.72 -0.72 -32.14
N TYR A 7 -12.06 -0.73 -32.16
CA TYR A 7 -12.86 -1.95 -32.08
C TYR A 7 -13.75 -2.16 -33.32
N GLU A 8 -14.07 -1.10 -34.06
CA GLU A 8 -14.93 -1.14 -35.24
C GLU A 8 -14.36 -0.27 -36.38
N PRO A 9 -14.54 -0.67 -37.65
CA PRO A 9 -14.23 0.19 -38.78
C PRO A 9 -15.15 1.41 -38.78
N LEU A 10 -14.56 2.61 -38.82
CA LEU A 10 -15.30 3.87 -38.94
C LEU A 10 -15.76 4.08 -40.38
N ASP A 11 -16.88 4.76 -40.55
CA ASP A 11 -17.29 5.24 -41.86
C ASP A 11 -16.43 6.43 -42.31
N GLU A 12 -16.49 6.79 -43.61
CA GLU A 12 -15.65 7.87 -44.16
C GLU A 12 -15.89 9.24 -43.52
N SER A 13 -17.07 9.48 -42.95
CA SER A 13 -17.40 10.75 -42.31
C SER A 13 -16.78 10.84 -40.91
N GLU A 14 -16.86 9.76 -40.14
CA GLU A 14 -16.28 9.62 -38.81
C GLU A 14 -14.73 9.59 -38.87
N GLN A 15 -14.16 9.00 -39.93
CA GLN A 15 -12.71 8.98 -40.16
C GLN A 15 -12.17 10.41 -40.37
N ARG A 16 -12.84 11.21 -41.20
CA ARG A 16 -12.43 12.60 -41.48
C ARG A 16 -12.57 13.51 -40.25
N GLU A 17 -13.55 13.24 -39.40
CA GLU A 17 -13.75 13.99 -38.15
C GLU A 17 -12.69 13.63 -37.11
N LEU A 18 -12.31 12.35 -37.04
CA LEU A 18 -11.20 11.89 -36.20
C LEU A 18 -9.86 12.47 -36.67
N ASP A 19 -9.57 12.45 -37.98
CA ASP A 19 -8.32 12.98 -38.54
C ASP A 19 -8.20 14.49 -38.27
N ARG A 20 -9.30 15.24 -38.43
CA ARG A 20 -9.34 16.67 -38.10
C ARG A 20 -9.10 16.94 -36.61
N ALA A 21 -9.64 16.11 -35.73
CA ALA A 21 -9.40 16.22 -34.28
C ALA A 21 -7.94 15.92 -33.92
N LEU A 22 -7.32 14.94 -34.57
CA LEU A 22 -5.91 14.57 -34.36
C LEU A 22 -4.94 15.62 -34.91
N GLU A 23 -5.29 16.30 -36.00
CA GLU A 23 -4.51 17.43 -36.53
C GLU A 23 -4.57 18.67 -35.60
N SER A 24 -5.70 18.86 -34.91
CA SER A 24 -5.90 20.00 -34.00
C SER A 24 -5.28 19.81 -32.61
N ASP A 25 -5.04 18.57 -32.18
CA ASP A 25 -4.56 18.25 -30.84
C ASP A 25 -3.47 17.16 -30.86
N ALA A 26 -2.22 17.60 -30.70
CA ALA A 26 -1.05 16.73 -30.66
C ALA A 26 -1.04 15.79 -29.43
N ALA A 27 -1.67 16.17 -28.32
CA ALA A 27 -1.77 15.31 -27.15
C ALA A 27 -2.72 14.14 -27.44
N LEU A 28 -3.87 14.41 -28.05
CA LEU A 28 -4.83 13.38 -28.49
C LEU A 28 -4.21 12.41 -29.50
N ALA A 29 -3.38 12.91 -30.42
CA ALA A 29 -2.63 12.06 -31.36
C ALA A 29 -1.65 11.12 -30.65
N SER A 30 -0.91 11.62 -29.66
CA SER A 30 0.02 10.82 -28.87
C SER A 30 -0.69 9.76 -28.02
N GLU A 31 -1.83 10.11 -27.42
CA GLU A 31 -2.65 9.19 -26.64
C GLU A 31 -3.23 8.08 -27.51
N LEU A 32 -3.72 8.40 -28.71
CA LEU A 32 -4.27 7.41 -29.64
C LEU A 32 -3.23 6.41 -30.13
N VAL A 33 -1.98 6.84 -30.32
CA VAL A 33 -0.85 5.97 -30.65
C VAL A 33 -0.52 5.04 -29.47
N ALA A 34 -0.43 5.57 -28.25
CA ALA A 34 -0.18 4.79 -27.05
C ALA A 34 -1.29 3.75 -26.80
N PHE A 35 -2.55 4.14 -27.02
CA PHE A 35 -3.70 3.25 -26.86
C PHE A 35 -3.75 2.15 -27.92
N ARG A 36 -3.36 2.44 -29.18
CA ARG A 36 -3.22 1.40 -30.23
C ARG A 36 -2.12 0.40 -29.91
N ALA A 37 -0.99 0.86 -29.36
CA ALA A 37 0.09 -0.02 -28.93
C ALA A 37 -0.36 -0.93 -27.77
N PHE A 38 -1.11 -0.38 -26.83
CA PHE A 38 -1.69 -1.15 -25.71
C PHE A 38 -2.68 -2.22 -26.19
N VAL A 39 -3.65 -1.88 -27.04
CA VAL A 39 -4.66 -2.83 -27.56
C VAL A 39 -4.01 -3.96 -28.38
N LYS A 40 -2.97 -3.66 -29.17
CA LYS A 40 -2.19 -4.70 -29.89
C LYS A 40 -1.41 -5.64 -28.97
N GLY A 41 -1.09 -5.19 -27.75
CA GLY A 41 -0.40 -5.99 -26.74
C GLY A 41 -1.31 -6.90 -25.93
N VAL A 42 -2.64 -6.76 -26.06
CA VAL A 42 -3.60 -7.64 -25.38
C VAL A 42 -3.76 -8.93 -26.20
N PRO A 43 -3.35 -10.10 -25.68
CA PRO A 43 -3.52 -11.36 -26.40
C PRO A 43 -5.01 -11.62 -26.60
N ALA A 44 -5.43 -11.72 -27.86
CA ALA A 44 -6.76 -12.15 -28.24
C ALA A 44 -6.92 -13.63 -27.89
N ALA A 45 -7.31 -13.93 -26.65
CA ALA A 45 -7.68 -15.28 -26.26
C ALA A 45 -8.95 -15.68 -27.03
N PRO A 46 -9.03 -16.89 -27.62
CA PRO A 46 -10.24 -17.35 -28.27
C PRO A 46 -11.37 -17.47 -27.23
N VAL A 47 -12.47 -16.77 -27.48
CA VAL A 47 -13.66 -16.74 -26.63
C VAL A 47 -14.48 -18.00 -26.88
N ASP A 48 -13.93 -19.15 -26.50
CA ASP A 48 -14.69 -20.40 -26.45
C ASP A 48 -14.79 -20.82 -24.99
N ARG A 49 -16.00 -20.61 -24.43
CA ARG A 49 -16.48 -21.01 -23.10
C ARG A 49 -16.24 -20.00 -21.97
N ILE A 50 -17.05 -18.96 -21.95
CA ILE A 50 -17.44 -18.31 -20.68
C ILE A 50 -18.40 -19.29 -19.97
N PRO A 51 -18.12 -19.76 -18.74
CA PRO A 51 -19.06 -20.54 -17.97
C PRO A 51 -20.33 -19.72 -17.74
N ASN A 52 -21.51 -20.31 -17.91
CA ASN A 52 -22.76 -19.61 -17.69
C ASN A 52 -22.84 -19.18 -16.21
N LEU A 53 -22.71 -17.87 -15.94
CA LEU A 53 -22.66 -17.27 -14.60
C LEU A 53 -24.06 -17.06 -13.98
N LEU A 54 -25.13 -17.28 -14.75
CA LEU A 54 -26.52 -17.13 -14.30
C LEU A 54 -26.90 -17.97 -13.06
N PRO A 55 -26.39 -19.20 -12.87
CA PRO A 55 -26.70 -20.00 -11.68
C PRO A 55 -26.08 -19.44 -10.40
N LEU A 56 -24.83 -18.95 -10.48
CA LEU A 56 -24.13 -18.33 -9.34
C LEU A 56 -24.77 -17.00 -8.92
N LEU A 57 -25.38 -16.29 -9.86
CA LEU A 57 -26.15 -15.09 -9.58
C LEU A 57 -27.49 -15.42 -8.91
N HIS A 58 -28.21 -16.46 -9.37
CA HIS A 58 -29.46 -16.89 -8.73
C HIS A 58 -29.23 -17.39 -7.29
N GLU A 59 -28.17 -18.16 -7.06
CA GLU A 59 -27.85 -18.68 -5.73
C GLU A 59 -27.56 -17.57 -4.69
N ARG A 60 -26.98 -16.45 -5.13
CA ARG A 60 -26.77 -15.28 -4.25
C ARG A 60 -27.98 -14.37 -4.12
N LEU A 61 -28.88 -14.34 -5.10
CA LEU A 61 -30.10 -13.52 -5.07
C LEU A 61 -31.22 -14.20 -4.26
N ASP A 62 -31.29 -15.53 -4.27
CA ASP A 62 -32.33 -16.31 -3.56
C ASP A 62 -31.95 -16.68 -2.11
N ALA A 63 -30.74 -16.33 -1.66
CA ALA A 63 -30.35 -16.55 -0.27
C ALA A 63 -31.21 -15.69 0.69
N PRO A 64 -31.95 -16.29 1.64
CA PRO A 64 -32.81 -15.53 2.54
C PRO A 64 -31.98 -14.57 3.39
N ALA A 65 -32.27 -13.26 3.24
CA ALA A 65 -31.64 -12.21 4.01
C ALA A 65 -31.76 -12.52 5.52
N ARG A 66 -30.63 -12.79 6.18
CA ARG A 66 -30.52 -12.98 7.64
C ARG A 66 -30.85 -11.67 8.37
N ARG A 67 -32.13 -11.31 8.42
CA ARG A 67 -32.70 -10.21 9.21
C ARG A 67 -33.03 -10.73 10.60
N GLY A 68 -32.01 -10.84 11.46
CA GLY A 68 -32.21 -11.33 12.84
C GLY A 68 -31.27 -10.77 13.90
N ALA A 69 -30.04 -10.37 13.56
CA ALA A 69 -29.03 -10.03 14.58
C ALA A 69 -28.80 -8.51 14.79
N TYR A 70 -29.31 -7.63 13.93
CA TYR A 70 -28.96 -6.20 13.96
C TYR A 70 -29.84 -5.32 14.88
N ARG A 71 -30.87 -5.86 15.53
CA ARG A 71 -31.75 -5.06 16.41
C ARG A 71 -31.27 -4.94 17.87
N LEU A 72 -30.30 -5.76 18.31
CA LEU A 72 -29.76 -5.70 19.67
C LEU A 72 -28.47 -4.86 19.78
N ALA A 73 -27.74 -4.64 18.69
CA ALA A 73 -26.50 -3.85 18.70
C ALA A 73 -26.74 -2.31 18.69
N PHE A 74 -27.89 -1.85 18.20
CA PHE A 74 -28.16 -0.41 18.04
C PHE A 74 -28.64 0.30 19.31
N VAL A 75 -29.08 -0.44 20.34
CA VAL A 75 -29.51 0.16 21.62
C VAL A 75 -28.33 0.40 22.57
N GLY A 76 -27.23 -0.36 22.43
CA GLY A 76 -26.03 -0.20 23.26
C GLY A 76 -25.17 1.02 22.91
N ALA A 77 -25.05 1.36 21.62
CA ALA A 77 -24.20 2.46 21.16
C ALA A 77 -24.77 3.85 21.49
N ALA A 78 -26.10 3.99 21.56
CA ALA A 78 -26.74 5.26 21.90
C ALA A 78 -26.58 5.63 23.39
N ALA A 79 -26.52 4.64 24.29
CA ALA A 79 -26.37 4.88 25.72
C ALA A 79 -24.97 5.40 26.09
N VAL A 80 -23.92 4.91 25.42
CA VAL A 80 -22.53 5.34 25.66
C VAL A 80 -22.30 6.78 25.19
N LEU A 81 -22.93 7.17 24.07
CA LEU A 81 -22.80 8.53 23.53
C LEU A 81 -23.46 9.59 24.45
N VAL A 82 -24.62 9.26 25.05
CA VAL A 82 -25.32 10.18 25.96
C VAL A 82 -24.55 10.40 27.27
N VAL A 83 -23.91 9.34 27.80
CA VAL A 83 -23.06 9.46 29.01
C VAL A 83 -21.79 10.27 28.72
N ALA A 84 -21.16 10.10 27.55
CA ALA A 84 -19.98 10.87 27.17
C ALA A 84 -20.28 12.37 27.01
N ILE A 85 -21.45 12.73 26.46
CA ILE A 85 -21.88 14.13 26.33
C ILE A 85 -22.22 14.74 27.69
N ALA A 86 -22.85 13.99 28.60
CA ALA A 86 -23.16 14.46 29.95
C ALA A 86 -21.89 14.70 30.80
N VAL A 87 -20.87 13.85 30.66
CA VAL A 87 -19.58 14.02 31.36
C VAL A 87 -18.79 15.21 30.80
N ALA A 88 -18.82 15.43 29.48
CA ALA A 88 -18.18 16.59 28.86
C ALA A 88 -18.82 17.92 29.27
N ALA A 89 -20.16 17.97 29.36
CA ALA A 89 -20.88 19.15 29.82
C ALA A 89 -20.64 19.46 31.32
N TRP A 90 -20.50 18.43 32.15
CA TRP A 90 -20.22 18.62 33.58
C TRP A 90 -18.79 19.10 33.85
N TYR A 91 -17.81 18.71 33.02
CA TYR A 91 -16.43 19.20 33.14
C TYR A 91 -16.24 20.63 32.60
N SER A 92 -17.06 21.08 31.65
CA SER A 92 -16.98 22.46 31.14
C SER A 92 -17.58 23.50 32.10
N ASP A 93 -18.55 23.12 32.93
CA ASP A 93 -19.25 24.04 33.83
C ASP A 93 -18.55 24.22 35.19
N ASN A 94 -17.59 23.35 35.52
CA ASN A 94 -16.90 23.31 36.82
C ASN A 94 -15.43 23.76 36.78
N GLN A 95 -14.96 24.45 35.73
CA GLN A 95 -13.65 25.09 35.78
C GLN A 95 -13.73 26.42 36.53
N PRO A 96 -12.99 26.59 37.65
CA PRO A 96 -12.87 27.88 38.32
C PRO A 96 -12.15 28.86 37.39
N SER A 97 -12.85 29.93 37.05
CA SER A 97 -12.34 31.04 36.25
C SER A 97 -11.27 31.80 37.02
N ASP A 98 -10.00 31.42 36.79
CA ASP A 98 -8.86 32.20 37.25
C ASP A 98 -8.48 33.22 36.18
N SER A 99 -8.65 34.48 36.53
CA SER A 99 -8.42 35.64 35.66
C SER A 99 -6.93 35.96 35.60
N GLY A 100 -6.18 35.17 34.82
CA GLY A 100 -4.80 35.45 34.50
C GLY A 100 -4.69 36.18 33.16
N VAL A 101 -4.35 37.47 33.19
CA VAL A 101 -3.86 38.22 32.02
C VAL A 101 -2.53 37.60 31.59
N GLY A 102 -2.61 36.53 30.80
CA GLY A 102 -1.50 35.93 30.10
C GLY A 102 -1.43 36.51 28.70
N LEU A 103 -0.36 37.25 28.40
CA LEU A 103 0.05 37.50 27.03
C LEU A 103 0.00 36.15 26.28
N VAL A 104 -0.96 36.00 25.37
CA VAL A 104 -0.84 35.00 24.32
C VAL A 104 0.28 35.51 23.42
N ALA A 105 1.51 35.14 23.78
CA ALA A 105 2.54 34.96 22.79
C ALA A 105 1.96 33.97 21.78
N ARG A 106 1.42 34.50 20.67
CA ARG A 106 1.28 33.72 19.44
C ARG A 106 2.68 33.22 19.15
N SER A 107 2.97 31.97 19.52
CA SER A 107 4.11 31.23 18.99
C SER A 107 4.01 31.39 17.49
N GLY A 108 4.92 32.19 16.92
CA GLY A 108 4.95 32.47 15.50
C GLY A 108 5.18 31.15 14.79
N ALA A 109 4.12 30.56 14.24
CA ALA A 109 4.26 29.51 13.27
C ALA A 109 5.20 30.06 12.18
N PRO A 110 6.32 29.39 11.86
CA PRO A 110 7.21 29.86 10.83
C PRO A 110 6.40 30.06 9.55
N ASN A 111 6.39 31.28 9.01
CA ASN A 111 5.60 31.68 7.84
C ASN A 111 6.36 31.38 6.54
N THR A 112 6.93 30.19 6.40
CA THR A 112 7.61 29.82 5.16
C THR A 112 6.63 29.15 4.20
N LEU A 113 6.94 29.14 2.90
CA LEU A 113 6.03 28.49 1.94
C LEU A 113 5.94 26.99 2.21
N VAL A 114 7.03 26.38 2.69
CA VAL A 114 7.10 24.96 2.99
C VAL A 114 6.28 24.60 4.23
N SER A 115 6.33 25.40 5.30
CA SER A 115 5.51 25.14 6.50
C SER A 115 4.00 25.30 6.21
N GLN A 116 3.61 26.28 5.38
CA GLN A 116 2.23 26.45 4.93
C GLN A 116 1.78 25.27 4.07
N ALA A 117 2.62 24.84 3.13
CA ALA A 117 2.37 23.68 2.27
C ALA A 117 2.25 22.38 3.07
N LEU A 118 3.05 22.20 4.13
CA LEU A 118 2.93 21.06 5.05
C LEU A 118 1.59 21.05 5.79
N ALA A 119 1.16 22.19 6.34
CA ALA A 119 -0.12 22.29 7.02
C ALA A 119 -1.31 22.02 6.07
N GLU A 120 -1.24 22.55 4.85
CA GLU A 120 -2.23 22.31 3.80
C GLU A 120 -2.24 20.85 3.36
N ALA A 121 -1.08 20.27 3.08
CA ALA A 121 -0.94 18.86 2.69
C ALA A 121 -1.50 17.92 3.75
N ASN A 122 -1.21 18.14 5.03
CA ASN A 122 -1.79 17.36 6.12
C ASN A 122 -3.33 17.46 6.17
N THR A 123 -3.87 18.65 5.89
CA THR A 123 -5.33 18.85 5.81
C THR A 123 -5.94 18.12 4.61
N LEU A 124 -5.25 18.11 3.46
CA LEU A 124 -5.67 17.39 2.26
C LEU A 124 -5.59 15.88 2.44
N LEU A 125 -4.54 15.36 3.09
CA LEU A 125 -4.39 13.95 3.43
C LEU A 125 -5.48 13.47 4.38
N ALA A 126 -5.87 14.29 5.37
CA ALA A 126 -7.01 14.01 6.25
C ALA A 126 -8.34 13.91 5.47
N LYS A 127 -8.44 14.55 4.30
CA LYS A 127 -9.58 14.46 3.38
C LYS A 127 -9.39 13.40 2.28
N HIS A 128 -8.36 12.56 2.39
CA HIS A 128 -7.95 11.57 1.39
C HIS A 128 -7.56 12.14 0.01
N ASP A 129 -7.30 13.44 -0.09
CA ASP A 129 -6.83 14.10 -1.32
C ASP A 129 -5.30 14.05 -1.43
N THR A 130 -4.78 12.84 -1.63
CA THR A 130 -3.33 12.59 -1.73
C THR A 130 -2.70 13.24 -2.97
N ARG A 131 -3.48 13.38 -4.05
CA ARG A 131 -2.99 13.97 -5.30
C ARG A 131 -2.74 15.46 -5.15
N THR A 132 -3.68 16.21 -4.57
CA THR A 132 -3.49 17.65 -4.34
C THR A 132 -2.40 17.89 -3.30
N ALA A 133 -2.34 17.08 -2.23
CA ALA A 133 -1.28 17.15 -1.23
C ALA A 133 0.12 17.01 -1.86
N TYR A 134 0.29 16.03 -2.75
CA TYR A 134 1.53 15.83 -3.50
C TYR A 134 1.94 17.08 -4.30
N GLU A 135 1.00 17.67 -5.04
CA GLU A 135 1.28 18.84 -5.88
C GLU A 135 1.66 20.08 -5.07
N VAL A 136 0.97 20.33 -3.95
CA VAL A 136 1.27 21.44 -3.03
C VAL A 136 2.69 21.32 -2.46
N LEU A 137 3.05 20.13 -1.96
CA LEU A 137 4.40 19.87 -1.43
C LEU A 137 5.48 20.02 -2.49
N ARG A 138 5.25 19.45 -3.68
CA ARG A 138 6.19 19.53 -4.82
C ARG A 138 6.46 20.97 -5.22
N GLN A 139 5.41 21.79 -5.31
CA GLN A 139 5.54 23.21 -5.66
C GLN A 139 6.31 23.99 -4.59
N ALA A 140 6.05 23.74 -3.31
CA ALA A 140 6.74 24.42 -2.22
C ALA A 140 8.23 24.06 -2.17
N LEU A 141 8.57 22.78 -2.30
CA LEU A 141 9.96 22.29 -2.32
C LEU A 141 10.74 22.81 -3.52
N ASN A 142 10.11 22.92 -4.70
CA ASN A 142 10.75 23.51 -5.87
C ASN A 142 11.06 25.00 -5.70
N ARG A 143 10.25 25.73 -4.91
CA ARG A 143 10.45 27.17 -4.66
C ARG A 143 11.43 27.45 -3.52
N GLN A 144 11.42 26.62 -2.48
CA GLN A 144 12.23 26.81 -1.27
C GLN A 144 12.88 25.48 -0.81
N PRO A 145 13.82 24.92 -1.58
CA PRO A 145 14.43 23.62 -1.25
C PRO A 145 15.31 23.66 0.01
N ARG A 146 15.80 24.84 0.39
CA ARG A 146 16.67 25.01 1.58
C ARG A 146 15.89 25.43 2.84
N ASP A 147 14.56 25.32 2.83
CA ASP A 147 13.75 25.61 4.01
C ASP A 147 14.06 24.65 5.16
N THR A 148 13.93 25.11 6.40
CA THR A 148 14.15 24.27 7.58
C THR A 148 13.20 23.07 7.66
N HIS A 149 12.02 23.16 7.04
CA HIS A 149 11.02 22.08 6.98
C HIS A 149 11.09 21.29 5.67
N ALA A 150 12.05 21.58 4.77
CA ALA A 150 12.15 20.92 3.47
C ALA A 150 12.32 19.40 3.60
N GLY A 151 13.07 18.93 4.61
CA GLY A 151 13.22 17.50 4.84
C GLY A 151 11.92 16.79 5.24
N GLU A 152 11.09 17.42 6.07
CA GLU A 152 9.78 16.89 6.43
C GLU A 152 8.82 16.90 5.24
N ALA A 153 8.81 17.98 4.45
CA ALA A 153 8.03 18.04 3.22
C ALA A 153 8.51 17.00 2.20
N GLN A 154 9.81 16.75 2.07
CA GLN A 154 10.38 15.75 1.17
C GLN A 154 9.98 14.34 1.59
N TRP A 155 9.99 14.05 2.90
CA TRP A 155 9.46 12.79 3.43
C TRP A 155 7.99 12.60 3.04
N LEU A 156 7.14 13.59 3.32
CA LEU A 156 5.71 13.49 3.02
C LEU A 156 5.42 13.40 1.52
N LEU A 157 6.21 14.10 0.69
CA LEU A 157 6.15 14.01 -0.77
C LEU A 157 6.43 12.57 -1.25
N THR A 158 7.42 11.92 -0.65
CA THR A 158 7.81 10.54 -0.96
C THR A 158 6.66 9.57 -0.67
N GLU A 159 6.06 9.66 0.53
CA GLU A 159 4.91 8.84 0.91
C GLU A 159 3.69 9.11 0.00
N CYS A 160 3.41 10.37 -0.33
CA CYS A 160 2.33 10.71 -1.26
C CYS A 160 2.55 10.08 -2.65
N ALA A 161 3.76 10.18 -3.20
CA ALA A 161 4.10 9.59 -4.49
C ALA A 161 3.92 8.06 -4.47
N PHE A 162 4.38 7.41 -3.40
CA PHE A 162 4.24 5.96 -3.23
C PHE A 162 2.77 5.54 -3.16
N ASN A 163 1.95 6.24 -2.37
CA ASN A 163 0.52 5.96 -2.22
C ASN A 163 -0.30 6.20 -3.51
N LEU A 164 0.21 7.04 -4.41
CA LEU A 164 -0.36 7.27 -5.74
C LEU A 164 0.14 6.25 -6.79
N ASN A 165 0.93 5.26 -6.39
CA ASN A 165 1.61 4.28 -7.24
C ASN A 165 2.57 4.93 -8.27
N ARG A 166 3.04 6.16 -8.01
CA ARG A 166 4.01 6.88 -8.84
C ARG A 166 5.43 6.47 -8.43
N TYR A 167 5.75 5.18 -8.58
CA TYR A 167 6.95 4.58 -7.98
C TYR A 167 8.28 5.18 -8.42
N ALA A 168 8.39 5.57 -9.70
CA ALA A 168 9.58 6.28 -10.18
C ALA A 168 9.76 7.63 -9.46
N GLU A 169 8.69 8.39 -9.28
CA GLU A 169 8.73 9.67 -8.57
C GLU A 169 8.96 9.48 -7.07
N ALA A 170 8.39 8.44 -6.48
CA ALA A 170 8.66 8.06 -5.09
C ALA A 170 10.13 7.69 -4.90
N TYR A 171 10.73 6.95 -5.83
CA TYR A 171 12.15 6.59 -5.80
C TYR A 171 13.05 7.85 -5.88
N GLU A 172 12.77 8.76 -6.80
CA GLU A 172 13.53 10.01 -6.93
C GLU A 172 13.38 10.86 -5.66
N ALA A 173 12.16 11.04 -5.16
CA ALA A 173 11.91 11.81 -3.95
C ALA A 173 12.59 11.18 -2.71
N CYS A 174 12.57 9.86 -2.59
CA CYS A 174 13.27 9.12 -1.55
C CYS A 174 14.80 9.26 -1.68
N SER A 175 15.33 9.22 -2.90
CA SER A 175 16.76 9.41 -3.16
C SER A 175 17.22 10.80 -2.71
N THR A 176 16.45 11.84 -3.03
CA THR A 176 16.71 13.21 -2.55
C THR A 176 16.60 13.31 -1.03
N LEU A 177 15.61 12.67 -0.40
CA LEU A 177 15.48 12.65 1.06
C LEU A 177 16.75 12.13 1.74
N PHE A 178 17.31 11.02 1.25
CA PHE A 178 18.53 10.43 1.83
C PHE A 178 19.81 11.17 1.45
N ALA A 179 19.87 11.82 0.29
CA ALA A 179 21.04 12.57 -0.16
C ALA A 179 21.15 13.93 0.55
N ASP A 180 20.05 14.68 0.60
CA ASP A 180 20.08 16.11 0.94
C ASP A 180 19.43 16.41 2.29
N TYR A 181 18.52 15.55 2.76
CA TYR A 181 17.67 15.84 3.91
C TYR A 181 17.73 14.76 5.01
N TYR A 182 18.68 13.83 4.97
CA TYR A 182 18.82 12.77 5.96
C TYR A 182 18.81 13.26 7.43
N PRO A 183 19.46 14.39 7.79
CA PRO A 183 19.41 14.92 9.15
C PRO A 183 17.99 15.20 9.66
N SER A 184 17.03 15.49 8.78
CA SER A 184 15.63 15.71 9.17
C SER A 184 14.94 14.45 9.70
N LEU A 185 15.52 13.25 9.51
CA LEU A 185 15.00 11.98 10.00
C LEU A 185 15.54 11.60 11.38
N GLU A 186 16.63 12.22 11.86
CA GLU A 186 17.34 11.77 13.07
C GLU A 186 16.49 11.83 14.34
N ASN A 187 15.62 12.84 14.45
CA ASN A 187 14.76 13.04 15.61
C ASN A 187 13.42 12.26 15.52
N HIS A 188 13.22 11.48 14.46
CA HIS A 188 11.96 10.77 14.21
C HIS A 188 12.24 9.29 13.90
N ALA A 189 12.44 8.48 14.95
CA ALA A 189 12.83 7.07 14.84
C ALA A 189 11.89 6.26 13.92
N ASP A 190 10.57 6.38 14.10
CA ASP A 190 9.57 5.67 13.29
C ASP A 190 9.60 6.10 11.82
N ARG A 191 9.73 7.42 11.59
CA ARG A 191 9.85 8.00 10.25
C ARG A 191 11.12 7.50 9.55
N ARG A 192 12.23 7.45 10.28
CA ARG A 192 13.51 6.96 9.78
C ARG A 192 13.42 5.48 9.42
N ALA A 193 12.84 4.65 10.28
CA ALA A 193 12.65 3.23 10.02
C ALA A 193 11.79 3.03 8.76
N ARG A 194 10.65 3.71 8.67
CA ARG A 194 9.77 3.65 7.51
C ARG A 194 10.44 4.14 6.23
N ALA A 195 11.23 5.22 6.29
CA ALA A 195 11.98 5.72 5.15
C ALA A 195 13.04 4.74 4.65
N ILE A 196 13.71 4.02 5.56
CA ILE A 196 14.67 2.97 5.22
C ILE A 196 13.95 1.80 4.54
N GLU A 197 12.86 1.29 5.11
CA GLU A 197 12.05 0.22 4.51
C GLU A 197 11.56 0.60 3.10
N LEU A 198 11.03 1.83 2.96
CA LEU A 198 10.54 2.33 1.68
C LEU A 198 11.66 2.46 0.65
N ARG A 199 12.84 2.93 1.08
CA ARG A 199 14.03 3.01 0.21
C ARG A 199 14.47 1.62 -0.26
N GLU A 200 14.57 0.66 0.65
CA GLU A 200 14.95 -0.73 0.31
C GLU A 200 13.98 -1.32 -0.71
N LEU A 201 12.67 -1.17 -0.47
CA LEU A 201 11.62 -1.61 -1.38
C LEU A 201 11.73 -0.94 -2.77
N LEU A 202 11.91 0.38 -2.82
CA LEU A 202 11.98 1.11 -4.09
C LEU A 202 13.28 0.82 -4.86
N VAL A 203 14.41 0.64 -4.17
CA VAL A 203 15.69 0.23 -4.79
C VAL A 203 15.59 -1.17 -5.37
N GLU A 204 14.96 -2.09 -4.63
CA GLU A 204 14.69 -3.45 -5.08
C GLU A 204 13.78 -3.46 -6.32
N ALA A 205 12.65 -2.75 -6.25
CA ALA A 205 11.69 -2.67 -7.34
C ALA A 205 12.23 -1.97 -8.60
N LYS A 206 13.14 -1.00 -8.45
CA LYS A 206 13.78 -0.30 -9.57
C LYS A 206 14.58 -1.24 -10.49
N LYS A 207 15.08 -2.38 -9.98
CA LYS A 207 15.83 -3.37 -10.78
C LYS A 207 14.99 -3.97 -11.93
N VAL A 208 13.67 -3.91 -11.82
CA VAL A 208 12.70 -4.41 -12.80
C VAL A 208 11.70 -3.31 -13.19
N ASP A 209 12.15 -2.06 -13.23
CA ASP A 209 11.35 -0.87 -13.60
C ASP A 209 10.02 -0.76 -12.84
N PHE A 210 10.03 -1.15 -11.55
CA PHE A 210 8.87 -1.15 -10.65
C PHE A 210 7.72 -2.07 -11.06
N ALA A 211 7.90 -2.94 -12.07
CA ALA A 211 6.87 -3.86 -12.55
C ALA A 211 6.34 -4.79 -11.44
N SER A 212 7.21 -5.16 -10.49
CA SER A 212 6.85 -6.03 -9.38
C SER A 212 5.90 -5.37 -8.37
N LEU A 213 6.10 -4.08 -8.06
CA LEU A 213 5.16 -3.30 -7.23
C LEU A 213 3.84 -3.05 -7.94
N GLN A 214 3.87 -2.82 -9.26
CA GLN A 214 2.65 -2.69 -10.06
C GLN A 214 1.84 -3.99 -10.07
N ALA A 215 2.52 -5.14 -10.21
CA ALA A 215 1.87 -6.45 -10.13
C ALA A 215 1.25 -6.70 -8.74
N PHE A 216 1.96 -6.29 -7.67
CA PHE A 216 1.43 -6.33 -6.30
C PHE A 216 0.15 -5.50 -6.14
N ASP A 217 0.13 -4.27 -6.65
CA ASP A 217 -1.08 -3.43 -6.61
C ASP A 217 -2.27 -4.05 -7.35
N VAL A 218 -2.00 -4.63 -8.52
CA VAL A 218 -3.02 -5.32 -9.32
C VAL A 218 -3.57 -6.51 -8.53
N ALA A 219 -2.71 -7.30 -7.90
CA ALA A 219 -3.11 -8.42 -7.06
C ALA A 219 -3.99 -7.99 -5.88
N LYS A 220 -3.66 -6.87 -5.22
CA LYS A 220 -4.48 -6.32 -4.12
C LYS A 220 -5.88 -5.87 -4.54
N ARG A 221 -6.05 -5.48 -5.80
CA ARG A 221 -7.34 -5.02 -6.33
C ARG A 221 -8.23 -6.18 -6.78
N ASP A 222 -7.66 -7.34 -7.06
CA ASP A 222 -8.42 -8.55 -7.40
C ASP A 222 -9.09 -9.11 -6.15
N ARG A 223 -10.35 -8.73 -5.89
CA ARG A 223 -11.11 -9.17 -4.71
C ARG A 223 -11.52 -10.64 -4.73
N VAL A 224 -11.42 -11.32 -5.87
CA VAL A 224 -11.89 -12.71 -6.02
C VAL A 224 -10.73 -13.66 -5.82
N ASN A 225 -9.57 -13.36 -6.41
CA ASN A 225 -8.39 -14.23 -6.37
C ASN A 225 -7.17 -13.56 -5.71
N THR A 226 -7.39 -12.62 -4.77
CA THR A 226 -6.31 -11.83 -4.14
C THR A 226 -5.14 -12.70 -3.70
N PHE A 227 -5.43 -13.80 -2.99
CA PHE A 227 -4.40 -14.68 -2.44
C PHE A 227 -3.56 -15.36 -3.53
N ALA A 228 -4.22 -15.94 -4.55
CA ALA A 228 -3.53 -16.59 -5.67
C ALA A 228 -2.74 -15.57 -6.51
N ALA A 229 -3.30 -14.36 -6.69
CA ALA A 229 -2.59 -13.28 -7.38
C ALA A 229 -1.34 -12.83 -6.61
N LEU A 230 -1.42 -12.69 -5.28
CA LEU A 230 -0.26 -12.40 -4.43
C LEU A 230 0.78 -13.52 -4.48
N GLU A 231 0.35 -14.78 -4.53
CA GLU A 231 1.26 -15.93 -4.62
C GLU A 231 2.03 -15.94 -5.95
N ASN A 232 1.35 -15.58 -7.04
CA ASN A 232 1.98 -15.40 -8.33
C ASN A 232 2.99 -14.25 -8.30
N VAL A 233 2.68 -13.12 -7.64
CA VAL A 233 3.63 -12.02 -7.47
C VAL A 233 4.88 -12.47 -6.71
N ALA A 234 4.74 -13.22 -5.61
CA ALA A 234 5.88 -13.77 -4.87
C ALA A 234 6.74 -14.71 -5.75
N THR A 235 6.09 -15.57 -6.54
CA THR A 235 6.78 -16.56 -7.38
C THR A 235 7.47 -15.92 -8.58
N GLU A 236 6.84 -14.95 -9.24
CA GLU A 236 7.48 -14.19 -10.31
C GLU A 236 8.64 -13.37 -9.76
N TYR A 237 8.48 -12.77 -8.59
CA TYR A 237 9.56 -12.05 -7.92
C TYR A 237 10.77 -12.96 -7.63
N ALA A 238 10.52 -14.22 -7.24
CA ALA A 238 11.57 -15.21 -7.00
C ALA A 238 12.53 -15.41 -8.17
N LYS A 239 12.08 -15.21 -9.42
CA LYS A 239 12.91 -15.36 -10.62
C LYS A 239 13.96 -14.25 -10.75
N TYR A 240 13.69 -13.09 -10.15
CA TYR A 240 14.55 -11.91 -10.20
C TYR A 240 15.43 -11.77 -8.95
N LEU A 241 15.29 -12.70 -7.99
CA LEU A 241 16.05 -12.71 -6.74
C LEU A 241 17.48 -13.21 -6.97
N GLY A 242 18.42 -12.27 -7.03
CA GLY A 242 19.86 -12.53 -7.05
C GLY A 242 20.62 -12.07 -5.81
N THR A 243 19.99 -11.42 -4.83
CA THR A 243 20.69 -10.77 -3.70
C THR A 243 19.82 -10.60 -2.45
N GLU A 244 20.52 -10.45 -1.33
CA GLU A 244 20.19 -10.41 0.11
C GLU A 244 19.01 -9.55 0.61
N GLN A 245 18.21 -8.93 -0.25
CA GLN A 245 17.09 -8.04 0.11
C GLN A 245 15.77 -8.56 -0.46
N TYR A 246 14.73 -8.57 0.38
CA TYR A 246 13.42 -9.19 0.10
C TYR A 246 12.25 -8.30 0.53
N ALA A 247 12.41 -6.98 0.42
CA ALA A 247 11.42 -6.01 0.91
C ALA A 247 10.05 -6.19 0.23
N LEU A 248 10.01 -6.56 -1.06
CA LEU A 248 8.76 -6.88 -1.73
C LEU A 248 8.17 -8.20 -1.23
N GLY A 249 9.02 -9.21 -1.00
CA GLY A 249 8.59 -10.48 -0.41
C GLY A 249 7.91 -10.25 0.93
N ASP A 250 8.50 -9.43 1.79
CA ASP A 250 7.94 -9.04 3.10
C ASP A 250 6.58 -8.35 2.95
N LEU A 251 6.46 -7.44 1.97
CA LEU A 251 5.20 -6.76 1.68
C LEU A 251 4.12 -7.74 1.21
N VAL A 252 4.45 -8.66 0.31
CA VAL A 252 3.54 -9.70 -0.19
C VAL A 252 3.10 -10.63 0.94
N ALA A 253 4.04 -11.12 1.76
CA ALA A 253 3.73 -12.00 2.89
C ALA A 253 2.81 -11.32 3.91
N LYS A 254 3.08 -10.04 4.26
CA LYS A 254 2.22 -9.25 5.16
C LYS A 254 0.81 -9.11 4.60
N GLU A 255 0.66 -8.85 3.30
CA GLU A 255 -0.66 -8.72 2.68
C GLU A 255 -1.42 -10.07 2.61
N MET A 256 -0.72 -11.17 2.31
CA MET A 256 -1.28 -12.52 2.37
C MET A 256 -1.79 -12.85 3.76
N ALA A 257 -0.96 -12.63 4.78
CA ALA A 257 -1.33 -12.86 6.18
C ALA A 257 -2.50 -11.95 6.60
N SER A 258 -2.50 -10.68 6.21
CA SER A 258 -3.62 -9.76 6.51
C SER A 258 -4.93 -10.21 5.87
N THR A 259 -4.87 -10.73 4.64
CA THR A 259 -6.05 -11.27 3.93
C THR A 259 -6.62 -12.47 4.68
N ILE A 260 -5.76 -13.43 5.03
CA ILE A 260 -6.16 -14.64 5.76
C ILE A 260 -6.64 -14.32 7.17
N ALA A 261 -5.96 -13.41 7.89
CA ALA A 261 -6.31 -13.03 9.25
C ALA A 261 -7.76 -12.55 9.37
N LYS A 262 -8.22 -11.77 8.38
CA LYS A 262 -9.60 -11.30 8.27
C LYS A 262 -10.58 -12.44 8.03
N GLU A 263 -10.20 -13.44 7.23
CA GLU A 263 -11.03 -14.61 6.94
C GLU A 263 -11.20 -15.53 8.16
N ILE A 264 -10.10 -15.79 8.88
CA ILE A 264 -10.11 -16.71 10.05
C ILE A 264 -10.44 -16.00 11.37
N GLY A 265 -10.56 -14.67 11.36
CA GLY A 265 -10.96 -13.87 12.53
C GLY A 265 -9.90 -13.79 13.63
N VAL A 266 -8.61 -13.84 13.28
CA VAL A 266 -7.52 -13.68 14.26
C VAL A 266 -7.07 -12.22 14.38
N ASP A 267 -6.68 -11.83 15.59
CA ASP A 267 -6.14 -10.51 15.85
C ASP A 267 -4.65 -10.41 15.47
N ALA A 268 -4.39 -9.88 14.27
CA ALA A 268 -3.06 -9.63 13.75
C ALA A 268 -2.28 -8.52 14.50
N ALA A 269 -2.84 -7.90 15.54
CA ALA A 269 -2.10 -7.02 16.44
C ALA A 269 -1.27 -7.80 17.48
N THR A 270 -1.58 -9.08 17.71
CA THR A 270 -0.85 -9.93 18.67
C THR A 270 0.22 -10.78 17.98
N PRO A 271 1.38 -11.04 18.61
CA PRO A 271 2.39 -11.94 18.06
C PRO A 271 1.84 -13.32 17.67
N ALA A 272 0.98 -13.88 18.52
CA ALA A 272 0.32 -15.17 18.27
C ALA A 272 -0.63 -15.11 17.07
N GLY A 273 -1.40 -14.03 16.92
CA GLY A 273 -2.30 -13.85 15.78
C GLY A 273 -1.55 -13.64 14.46
N VAL A 274 -0.41 -12.93 14.48
CA VAL A 274 0.48 -12.80 13.32
C VAL A 274 1.02 -14.16 12.88
N ILE A 275 1.53 -14.96 13.83
CA ILE A 275 2.02 -16.32 13.56
C ILE A 275 0.90 -17.21 13.01
N ALA A 276 -0.29 -17.16 13.62
CA ALA A 276 -1.46 -17.92 13.15
C ALA A 276 -1.86 -17.53 11.71
N ALA A 277 -1.86 -16.23 11.41
CA ALA A 277 -2.15 -15.71 10.07
C ALA A 277 -1.12 -16.18 9.03
N TYR A 278 0.18 -16.12 9.35
CA TYR A 278 1.22 -16.63 8.45
C TYR A 278 1.14 -18.15 8.26
N ARG A 279 0.85 -18.92 9.32
CA ARG A 279 0.66 -20.38 9.20
C ARG A 279 -0.53 -20.73 8.31
N ALA A 280 -1.67 -20.06 8.52
CA ALA A 280 -2.85 -20.27 7.70
C ALA A 280 -2.62 -19.83 6.24
N ALA A 281 -1.87 -18.76 6.00
CA ALA A 281 -1.43 -18.39 4.65
C ALA A 281 -0.53 -19.48 4.03
N ARG A 282 0.45 -19.98 4.79
CA ARG A 282 1.36 -21.04 4.35
C ARG A 282 0.63 -22.31 3.92
N GLU A 283 -0.39 -22.72 4.67
CA GLU A 283 -1.22 -23.90 4.35
C GLU A 283 -2.03 -23.75 3.05
N ARG A 284 -2.30 -22.51 2.64
CA ARG A 284 -3.08 -22.19 1.44
C ARG A 284 -2.21 -21.99 0.19
N CYS A 285 -0.90 -21.80 0.39
CA CYS A 285 0.05 -21.64 -0.70
C CYS A 285 0.26 -22.93 -1.48
N THR A 286 0.37 -22.79 -2.79
CA THR A 286 0.66 -23.86 -3.76
C THR A 286 2.11 -23.80 -4.26
N SER A 287 2.72 -22.63 -4.23
CA SER A 287 4.09 -22.39 -4.67
C SER A 287 5.10 -22.81 -3.59
N PRO A 288 6.05 -23.71 -3.89
CA PRO A 288 7.11 -24.09 -2.94
C PRO A 288 7.95 -22.91 -2.47
N PHE A 289 8.07 -21.87 -3.29
CA PHE A 289 8.74 -20.63 -2.90
C PHE A 289 7.94 -19.86 -1.85
N ALA A 290 6.64 -19.63 -2.10
CA ALA A 290 5.79 -18.90 -1.16
C ALA A 290 5.68 -19.60 0.19
N VAL A 291 5.56 -20.93 0.20
CA VAL A 291 5.57 -21.76 1.42
C VAL A 291 6.87 -21.55 2.20
N ALA A 292 8.02 -21.70 1.56
CA ALA A 292 9.32 -21.54 2.22
C ALA A 292 9.56 -20.11 2.69
N PHE A 293 9.10 -19.10 1.94
CA PHE A 293 9.22 -17.70 2.34
C PHE A 293 8.36 -17.38 3.57
N LEU A 294 7.13 -17.91 3.63
CA LEU A 294 6.27 -17.79 4.80
C LEU A 294 6.85 -18.53 6.00
N ASP A 295 7.54 -19.65 5.81
CA ASP A 295 8.30 -20.31 6.89
C ASP A 295 9.36 -19.37 7.49
N ILE A 296 10.11 -18.63 6.66
CA ILE A 296 11.06 -17.62 7.16
C ILE A 296 10.33 -16.57 8.00
N LYS A 297 9.17 -16.06 7.54
CA LYS A 297 8.41 -15.05 8.26
C LYS A 297 7.82 -15.55 9.58
N ILE A 298 7.41 -16.81 9.63
CA ILE A 298 6.98 -17.46 10.87
C ILE A 298 8.18 -17.58 11.84
N GLY A 299 9.34 -17.98 11.32
CA GLY A 299 10.57 -18.04 12.12
C GLY A 299 10.97 -16.68 12.68
N ASP A 300 10.93 -15.62 11.86
CA ASP A 300 11.21 -14.23 12.27
C ASP A 300 10.28 -13.82 13.42
N ALA A 301 8.97 -14.12 13.31
CA ALA A 301 7.99 -13.81 14.35
C ALA A 301 8.23 -14.58 15.66
N TYR A 302 8.63 -15.86 15.59
CA TYR A 302 8.99 -16.63 16.78
C TYR A 302 10.25 -16.08 17.46
N ALA A 303 11.30 -15.79 16.69
CA ALA A 303 12.56 -15.29 17.23
C ALA A 303 12.40 -13.89 17.84
N GLN A 304 11.73 -12.97 17.14
CA GLN A 304 11.69 -11.56 17.51
C GLN A 304 10.55 -11.24 18.48
N SER A 305 9.37 -11.82 18.26
CA SER A 305 8.15 -11.44 19.02
C SER A 305 7.82 -12.40 20.16
N MET A 306 8.14 -13.69 20.01
CA MET A 306 7.90 -14.71 21.05
C MET A 306 9.15 -15.05 21.87
N ASN A 307 10.32 -14.58 21.46
CA ASN A 307 11.62 -14.93 22.04
C ASN A 307 11.82 -16.46 22.14
N ASP A 308 11.34 -17.21 21.14
CA ASP A 308 11.42 -18.66 21.05
C ASP A 308 12.35 -19.07 19.88
N PRO A 309 13.68 -19.10 20.09
CA PRO A 309 14.63 -19.46 19.05
C PRO A 309 14.52 -20.94 18.64
N ALA A 310 13.99 -21.81 19.50
CA ALA A 310 13.83 -23.23 19.18
C ALA A 310 12.73 -23.44 18.13
N ALA A 311 11.57 -22.80 18.31
CA ALA A 311 10.51 -22.80 17.31
C ALA A 311 10.94 -22.09 16.01
N ALA A 312 11.67 -20.98 16.13
CA ALA A 312 12.20 -20.27 14.96
C ALA A 312 13.14 -21.15 14.11
N LYS A 313 14.02 -21.91 14.76
CA LYS A 313 14.97 -22.82 14.11
C LYS A 313 14.28 -23.84 13.20
N GLU A 314 13.21 -24.49 13.66
CA GLU A 314 12.47 -25.49 12.86
C GLU A 314 11.91 -24.89 11.57
N HIS A 315 11.41 -23.65 11.63
CA HIS A 315 10.89 -22.96 10.46
C HIS A 315 11.99 -22.54 9.49
N TYR A 316 13.13 -22.05 9.97
CA TYR A 316 14.26 -21.75 9.09
C TYR A 316 14.87 -22.99 8.45
N GLU A 317 14.96 -24.13 9.16
CA GLU A 317 15.46 -25.39 8.59
C GLU A 317 14.56 -25.86 7.43
N ARG A 318 13.23 -25.79 7.57
CA ARG A 318 12.30 -26.08 6.47
C ARG A 318 12.45 -25.12 5.30
N ALA A 319 12.59 -23.83 5.56
CA ALA A 319 12.81 -22.85 4.51
C ALA A 319 14.12 -23.07 3.75
N ALA A 320 15.15 -23.62 4.43
CA ALA A 320 16.44 -23.90 3.84
C ALA A 320 16.42 -25.02 2.79
N GLU A 321 15.39 -25.86 2.78
CA GLU A 321 15.18 -26.89 1.75
C GLU A 321 14.90 -26.27 0.37
N ASN A 322 14.41 -25.03 0.32
CA ASN A 322 14.20 -24.32 -0.92
C ASN A 322 15.52 -23.69 -1.41
N PRO A 323 16.04 -24.07 -2.60
CA PRO A 323 17.35 -23.62 -3.06
C PRO A 323 17.44 -22.10 -3.29
N VAL A 324 16.32 -21.43 -3.59
CA VAL A 324 16.28 -19.97 -3.80
C VAL A 324 16.41 -19.22 -2.47
N LEU A 325 15.93 -19.81 -1.37
CA LEU A 325 15.89 -19.20 -0.05
C LEU A 325 16.90 -19.78 0.94
N ALA A 326 17.63 -20.83 0.57
CA ALA A 326 18.58 -21.53 1.42
C ALA A 326 19.60 -20.60 2.08
N SER A 327 20.18 -19.66 1.31
CA SER A 327 21.12 -18.68 1.86
C SER A 327 20.48 -17.75 2.88
N LEU A 328 19.24 -17.32 2.64
CA LEU A 328 18.51 -16.43 3.56
C LEU A 328 18.17 -17.17 4.86
N ALA A 329 17.63 -18.39 4.74
CA ALA A 329 17.29 -19.23 5.88
C ALA A 329 18.53 -19.56 6.73
N THR A 330 19.68 -19.84 6.10
CA THR A 330 20.95 -20.09 6.80
C THR A 330 21.42 -18.85 7.58
N LYS A 331 21.33 -17.66 6.98
CA LYS A 331 21.64 -16.40 7.69
C LYS A 331 20.69 -16.16 8.86
N ALA A 332 19.41 -16.48 8.73
CA ALA A 332 18.46 -16.38 9.82
C ALA A 332 18.79 -17.36 10.96
N LEU A 333 19.18 -18.59 10.64
CA LEU A 333 19.68 -19.59 11.60
C LEU A 333 20.92 -19.11 12.36
N GLU A 334 21.83 -18.40 11.70
CA GLU A 334 23.03 -17.86 12.35
C GLU A 334 22.73 -16.73 13.35
N ARG A 335 21.64 -15.98 13.15
CA ARG A 335 21.23 -14.87 14.04
C ARG A 335 20.57 -15.31 15.34
N ILE A 336 20.04 -16.53 15.40
CA ILE A 336 19.34 -17.07 16.57
C ILE A 336 20.21 -17.99 17.45
N LYS A 337 21.50 -18.13 17.10
CA LYS A 337 22.51 -18.82 17.91
C LYS A 337 23.04 -17.90 19.00
#